data_AF-A0A2I0VJQ6-F1
#
_entry.id   AF-A0A2I0VJQ6-F1
#
_cell.length_a   1.000
_cell.length_b   1.000
_cell.length_c   1.000
_cell.angle_alpha   90.00
_cell.angle_beta   90.00
_cell.angle_gamma   90.00
#
_symmetry.space_group_name_H-M   'P 1'
#
loop_
_entity.id
_entity.type
_entity.pdbx_description
1 polymer ?
#
loop_
_entity_poly.entity_id
_entity_poly.type
_entity_poly.pdbx_seq_one_letter_code
_entity_poly.pdbx_strand_id
1 'polypeptide(L)'
;MCRNFLWNKKEGNYGMHYISWNTLCKPKNKGGYGLQSIVEKLGPLRSKFALNFIKNPYSLLNRVLRAKYGNVLWNIFDRCNCSATWKIILNGAYYLHPIMRWRTTNGKNVDTFKDIWILDKTIDKWPKFVYVLIPEFAQVSAFISNGMWDTNKLKICFG
;
A
#
# COMPACT_ATOMS: atom_id res chain seq x y z
N MET A 1 -19.58 9.00 -26.92
CA MET A 1 -18.91 10.31 -27.05
C MET A 1 -17.43 10.21 -27.44
N CYS A 2 -16.60 9.38 -26.78
CA CYS A 2 -15.14 9.34 -27.06
C CYS A 2 -14.75 8.77 -28.44
N ARG A 3 -15.52 7.84 -29.02
CA ARG A 3 -15.20 7.20 -30.31
C ARG A 3 -15.13 8.22 -31.46
N ASN A 4 -16.14 9.08 -31.58
CA ASN A 4 -16.18 10.07 -32.67
C ASN A 4 -15.08 11.13 -32.49
N PHE A 5 -14.78 11.54 -31.26
CA PHE A 5 -13.70 12.50 -31.01
C PHE A 5 -12.31 11.92 -31.34
N LEU A 6 -12.06 10.64 -31.07
CA LEU A 6 -10.76 10.01 -31.30
C LEU A 6 -10.54 9.62 -32.77
N TRP A 7 -11.60 9.19 -33.46
CA TRP A 7 -11.50 8.52 -34.76
C TRP A 7 -12.14 9.28 -35.93
N ASN A 8 -12.89 10.36 -35.68
CA ASN A 8 -13.50 11.16 -36.74
C ASN A 8 -12.86 12.56 -36.80
N LYS A 9 -12.53 12.98 -38.02
CA LYS A 9 -12.19 14.37 -38.32
C LYS A 9 -13.45 15.16 -38.69
N LYS A 10 -13.32 16.49 -38.76
CA LYS A 10 -14.35 17.32 -39.42
C LYS A 10 -14.54 16.80 -40.86
N GLU A 11 -15.76 16.94 -41.37
CA GLU A 11 -16.17 16.54 -42.74
C GLU A 11 -16.37 15.04 -42.99
N GLY A 12 -16.51 14.21 -41.94
CA GLY A 12 -16.89 12.80 -42.10
C GLY A 12 -15.73 11.88 -42.50
N ASN A 13 -14.52 12.42 -42.62
CA ASN A 13 -13.31 11.63 -42.85
C ASN A 13 -12.87 10.92 -41.56
N TYR A 14 -12.56 9.63 -41.67
CA TYR A 14 -11.94 8.86 -40.59
C TYR A 14 -10.47 9.28 -40.45
N GLY A 15 -10.04 9.56 -39.22
CA GLY A 15 -8.66 9.94 -38.96
C GLY A 15 -8.38 10.14 -37.49
N MET A 16 -7.20 9.69 -37.07
CA MET A 16 -6.76 9.78 -35.67
C MET A 16 -6.35 11.21 -35.33
N HIS A 17 -6.84 11.74 -34.20
CA HIS A 17 -6.33 12.98 -33.63
C HIS A 17 -5.05 12.71 -32.84
N TYR A 18 -3.95 13.35 -33.22
CA TYR A 18 -2.64 13.24 -32.55
C TYR A 18 -2.60 14.08 -31.27
N ILE A 19 -3.40 13.70 -30.29
CA ILE A 19 -3.38 14.30 -28.95
C ILE A 19 -2.83 13.27 -27.95
N SER A 20 -1.92 13.71 -27.08
CA SER A 20 -1.33 12.81 -26.09
C SER A 20 -2.40 12.29 -25.13
N TRP A 21 -2.30 11.02 -24.73
CA TRP A 21 -3.22 10.42 -23.76
C TRP A 21 -3.23 11.17 -22.42
N ASN A 22 -2.07 11.68 -22.00
CA ASN A 22 -1.94 12.50 -20.80
C ASN A 22 -2.74 13.80 -20.91
N THR A 23 -2.79 14.43 -22.08
CA THR A 23 -3.62 15.63 -22.31
C THR A 23 -5.10 15.31 -22.19
N LEU A 24 -5.55 14.18 -22.74
CA LEU A 24 -6.95 13.76 -22.64
C LEU A 24 -7.39 13.47 -21.21
N CYS A 25 -6.47 12.98 -20.37
CA CYS A 25 -6.78 12.66 -18.99
C CYS A 25 -6.90 13.89 -18.08
N LYS A 26 -6.40 15.06 -18.50
CA LYS A 26 -6.56 16.29 -17.74
C LYS A 26 -8.05 16.66 -17.62
N PRO A 27 -8.48 17.26 -16.51
CA PRO A 27 -9.85 17.75 -16.38
C PRO A 27 -10.15 18.86 -17.41
N LYS A 28 -11.43 19.06 -17.74
CA LYS A 28 -11.87 20.03 -18.77
C LYS A 28 -11.39 21.45 -18.50
N ASN A 29 -11.37 21.86 -17.23
CA ASN A 29 -10.86 23.17 -16.80
C ASN A 29 -9.33 23.34 -16.98
N LYS A 30 -8.59 22.27 -17.29
CA LYS A 30 -7.15 22.27 -17.59
C LYS A 30 -6.85 21.89 -19.04
N GLY A 31 -7.83 22.05 -19.94
CA GLY A 31 -7.68 21.80 -21.37
C GLY A 31 -7.65 20.33 -21.78
N GLY A 32 -8.14 19.41 -20.93
CA GLY A 32 -8.32 18.00 -21.27
C GLY A 32 -9.78 17.56 -21.40
N TYR A 33 -10.01 16.26 -21.50
CA TYR A 33 -11.36 15.68 -21.63
C TYR A 33 -11.87 15.00 -20.36
N GLY A 34 -11.06 14.97 -19.30
CA GLY A 34 -11.37 14.29 -18.04
C GLY A 34 -11.41 12.78 -18.17
N LEU A 35 -10.72 12.20 -19.17
CA LEU A 35 -10.57 10.75 -19.25
C LEU A 35 -9.77 10.24 -18.05
N GLN A 36 -10.07 9.04 -17.59
CA GLN A 36 -9.30 8.45 -16.49
C GLN A 36 -8.08 7.72 -17.05
N SER A 37 -6.90 8.11 -16.59
CA SER A 37 -5.67 7.41 -16.93
C SER A 37 -5.70 6.01 -16.35
N ILE A 38 -5.66 5.00 -17.22
CA ILE A 38 -5.54 3.60 -16.82
C ILE A 38 -4.24 3.41 -16.03
N VAL A 39 -3.15 4.05 -16.46
CA VAL A 39 -1.83 3.98 -15.83
C VAL A 39 -1.87 4.47 -14.39
N GLU A 40 -2.55 5.58 -14.12
CA GLU A 40 -2.73 6.11 -12.75
C GLU A 40 -3.60 5.18 -11.89
N LYS A 41 -4.58 4.52 -12.51
CA LYS A 41 -5.45 3.55 -11.82
C LYS A 41 -4.81 2.19 -11.58
N LEU A 42 -3.72 1.86 -12.25
CA LEU A 42 -3.06 0.57 -12.09
C LEU A 42 -2.64 0.34 -10.64
N GLY A 43 -2.02 1.31 -9.98
CA GLY A 43 -1.57 1.19 -8.59
C GLY A 43 -2.72 0.79 -7.64
N PRO A 44 -3.78 1.60 -7.52
CA PRO A 44 -4.96 1.29 -6.69
C PRO A 44 -5.65 -0.04 -7.05
N LEU A 45 -5.74 -0.38 -8.34
CA LEU A 45 -6.31 -1.66 -8.75
C LEU A 45 -5.44 -2.84 -8.32
N ARG A 46 -4.11 -2.70 -8.44
CA ARG A 46 -3.15 -3.70 -7.98
C ARG A 46 -3.19 -3.87 -6.47
N SER A 47 -3.44 -2.80 -5.71
CA SER A 47 -3.62 -2.87 -4.26
C SER A 47 -4.79 -3.77 -3.85
N LYS A 48 -5.83 -3.91 -4.67
CA LYS A 48 -6.90 -4.89 -4.41
C LYS A 48 -6.39 -6.33 -4.43
N PHE A 49 -5.49 -6.67 -5.34
CA PHE A 49 -4.89 -8.02 -5.37
C PHE A 49 -3.97 -8.26 -4.18
N ALA A 50 -3.16 -7.26 -3.79
CA ALA A 50 -2.35 -7.34 -2.58
C ALA A 50 -3.22 -7.51 -1.32
N LEU A 51 -4.32 -6.76 -1.23
CA LEU A 51 -5.27 -6.88 -0.13
C LEU A 51 -5.95 -8.25 -0.11
N ASN A 52 -6.32 -8.79 -1.28
CA ASN A 52 -6.87 -10.14 -1.39
C ASN A 52 -5.85 -11.22 -0.98
N PHE A 53 -4.57 -11.04 -1.33
CA PHE A 53 -3.50 -11.93 -0.89
C PHE A 53 -3.42 -12.01 0.64
N ILE A 54 -3.60 -10.87 1.32
CA ILE A 54 -3.62 -10.78 2.79
C ILE A 54 -4.91 -11.39 3.37
N LYS A 55 -6.08 -10.98 2.85
CA LYS A 55 -7.40 -11.32 3.43
C LYS A 55 -7.86 -12.74 3.15
N ASN A 56 -7.47 -13.33 2.02
CA ASN A 56 -7.95 -14.66 1.59
C ASN A 56 -6.78 -15.64 1.41
N PRO A 57 -6.10 -16.06 2.49
CA PRO A 57 -4.89 -16.88 2.40
C PRO A 57 -5.12 -18.27 1.79
N TYR A 58 -6.37 -18.76 1.79
CA TYR A 58 -6.71 -20.12 1.37
C TYR A 58 -7.10 -20.27 -0.11
N SER A 59 -7.20 -19.17 -0.86
CA SER A 59 -7.42 -19.27 -2.30
C SER A 59 -6.27 -20.05 -2.97
N LEU A 60 -6.58 -20.82 -4.02
CA LEU A 60 -5.59 -21.65 -4.72
C LEU A 60 -4.37 -20.82 -5.15
N LEU A 61 -4.62 -19.64 -5.75
CA LEU A 61 -3.59 -18.71 -6.16
C LEU A 61 -2.72 -18.26 -4.97
N ASN A 62 -3.33 -17.85 -3.86
CA ASN A 62 -2.60 -17.35 -2.71
C ASN A 62 -1.80 -18.46 -2.02
N ARG A 63 -2.32 -19.70 -1.97
CA ARG A 63 -1.59 -20.86 -1.45
C ARG A 63 -0.33 -21.14 -2.26
N VAL A 64 -0.45 -21.17 -3.59
CA VAL A 64 0.69 -21.38 -4.51
C VAL A 64 1.71 -20.26 -4.38
N LEU A 65 1.25 -19.00 -4.37
CA LEU A 65 2.13 -17.85 -4.23
C LEU A 65 2.83 -17.82 -2.86
N ARG A 66 2.14 -18.16 -1.77
CA ARG A 66 2.73 -18.25 -0.42
C ARG A 66 3.77 -19.36 -0.32
N ALA A 67 3.49 -20.52 -0.92
CA ALA A 67 4.46 -21.62 -0.97
C ALA A 67 5.74 -21.22 -1.72
N LYS A 68 5.61 -20.43 -2.81
CA LYS A 68 6.75 -20.02 -3.63
C LYS A 68 7.51 -18.80 -3.10
N TYR A 69 6.79 -17.79 -2.64
CA TYR A 69 7.33 -16.47 -2.31
C TYR A 69 7.30 -16.12 -0.82
N GLY A 70 6.57 -16.90 -0.01
CA GLY A 70 6.38 -16.65 1.42
C GLY A 70 5.17 -15.78 1.74
N ASN A 71 5.03 -15.46 3.03
CA ASN A 71 3.88 -14.71 3.57
C ASN A 71 4.09 -13.20 3.65
N VAL A 72 5.32 -12.71 3.50
CA VAL A 72 5.66 -11.31 3.75
C VAL A 72 5.67 -10.54 2.43
N LEU A 73 4.72 -9.60 2.29
CA LEU A 73 4.63 -8.70 1.12
C LEU A 73 5.57 -7.49 1.22
N TRP A 74 6.07 -7.17 2.41
CA TRP A 74 6.76 -5.90 2.68
C TRP A 74 8.29 -6.00 2.58
N ASN A 75 8.84 -7.21 2.71
CA ASN A 75 10.27 -7.48 2.60
C ASN A 75 10.58 -7.96 1.19
N ILE A 76 10.80 -7.01 0.29
CA ILE A 76 11.13 -7.30 -1.11
C ILE A 76 12.46 -6.65 -1.42
N PHE A 77 13.54 -7.24 -0.91
CA PHE A 77 14.84 -7.07 -1.55
C PHE A 77 14.93 -8.07 -2.70
N ASP A 78 15.08 -7.53 -3.90
CA ASP A 78 15.53 -8.16 -5.15
C ASP A 78 15.47 -9.69 -5.23
N ARG A 79 14.29 -10.24 -5.50
CA ARG A 79 14.23 -11.55 -6.15
C ARG A 79 14.13 -11.34 -7.64
N CYS A 80 15.29 -11.34 -8.32
CA CYS A 80 15.43 -11.11 -9.77
C CYS A 80 14.57 -12.03 -10.67
N ASN A 81 13.95 -13.09 -10.13
CA ASN A 81 13.14 -14.05 -10.88
C ASN A 81 11.69 -14.20 -10.37
N CYS A 82 10.99 -13.08 -10.17
CA CYS A 82 9.57 -13.08 -9.80
C CYS A 82 8.64 -13.26 -11.00
N SER A 83 7.55 -14.03 -10.83
CA SER A 83 6.49 -14.13 -11.84
C SER A 83 5.81 -12.78 -12.07
N ALA A 84 5.23 -12.57 -13.25
CA ALA A 84 4.50 -11.34 -13.55
C ALA A 84 3.37 -11.09 -12.54
N THR A 85 2.65 -12.14 -12.14
CA THR A 85 1.61 -12.09 -11.10
C THR A 85 2.16 -11.59 -9.77
N TRP A 86 3.32 -12.10 -9.34
CA TRP A 86 3.94 -11.64 -8.09
C TRP A 86 4.36 -10.17 -8.21
N LYS A 87 5.01 -9.76 -9.30
CA LYS A 87 5.36 -8.34 -9.55
C LYS A 87 4.14 -7.41 -9.47
N ILE A 88 3.00 -7.84 -10.00
CA ILE A 88 1.73 -7.09 -9.91
C ILE A 88 1.27 -6.94 -8.46
N ILE A 89 1.31 -8.02 -7.67
CA ILE A 89 0.92 -8.01 -6.26
C ILE A 89 1.89 -7.14 -5.44
N LEU A 90 3.20 -7.25 -5.67
CA LEU A 90 4.20 -6.44 -5.00
C LEU A 90 4.04 -4.95 -5.30
N ASN A 91 3.80 -4.60 -6.56
CA ASN A 91 3.48 -3.21 -6.92
C ASN A 91 2.19 -2.75 -6.23
N GLY A 92 1.16 -3.61 -6.17
CA GLY A 92 -0.05 -3.33 -5.42
C GLY A 92 0.19 -3.12 -3.92
N ALA A 93 1.08 -3.91 -3.33
CA ALA A 93 1.49 -3.80 -1.93
C ALA A 93 2.16 -2.45 -1.66
N TYR A 94 3.04 -1.99 -2.56
CA TYR A 94 3.66 -0.66 -2.45
C TYR A 94 2.62 0.47 -2.37
N TYR A 95 1.57 0.43 -3.21
CA TYR A 95 0.47 1.41 -3.15
C TYR A 95 -0.48 1.20 -1.95
N LEU A 96 -0.56 -0.02 -1.42
CA LEU A 96 -1.42 -0.38 -0.29
C LEU A 96 -0.77 0.00 1.06
N HIS A 97 0.55 -0.07 1.17
CA HIS A 97 1.28 0.14 2.43
C HIS A 97 0.96 1.50 3.10
N PRO A 98 0.96 2.65 2.40
CA PRO A 98 0.71 3.96 3.02
C PRO A 98 -0.71 4.13 3.58
N ILE A 99 -1.68 3.39 3.03
CA ILE A 99 -3.10 3.47 3.41
C ILE A 99 -3.51 2.41 4.44
N MET A 100 -2.64 1.43 4.71
CA MET A 100 -2.89 0.44 5.75
C MET A 100 -2.61 1.05 7.13
N ARG A 101 -3.47 0.69 8.09
CA ARG A 101 -3.33 1.04 9.50
C ARG A 101 -3.47 -0.22 10.34
N TRP A 102 -2.71 -0.27 11.41
CA TRP A 102 -2.77 -1.38 12.35
C TRP A 102 -4.03 -1.27 13.21
N ARG A 103 -4.64 -2.42 13.47
CA ARG A 103 -5.62 -2.58 14.54
C ARG A 103 -5.01 -3.52 15.56
N THR A 104 -4.34 -2.95 16.56
CA THR A 104 -3.67 -3.71 17.60
C THR A 104 -4.70 -4.33 18.53
N THR A 105 -4.68 -5.67 18.65
CA THR A 105 -5.51 -6.40 19.62
C THR A 105 -4.66 -6.88 20.80
N ASN A 106 -3.55 -7.56 20.53
CA ASN A 106 -2.64 -8.07 21.56
C ASN A 106 -1.20 -7.55 21.46
N GLY A 107 -0.81 -6.93 20.34
CA GLY A 107 0.51 -6.33 20.14
C GLY A 107 1.70 -7.30 20.07
N LYS A 108 1.49 -8.62 20.06
CA LYS A 108 2.57 -9.62 20.16
C LYS A 108 3.50 -9.70 18.95
N ASN A 109 3.02 -9.28 17.78
CA ASN A 109 3.78 -9.30 16.53
C ASN A 109 4.02 -7.88 15.98
N VAL A 110 3.95 -6.88 16.86
CA VAL A 110 4.15 -5.48 16.49
C VAL A 110 5.35 -4.97 17.28
N ASP A 111 6.41 -4.60 16.57
CA ASP A 111 7.56 -3.95 17.17
C ASP A 111 7.19 -2.51 17.52
N THR A 112 7.39 -2.14 18.78
CA THR A 112 7.01 -0.82 19.30
C THR A 112 7.68 0.30 18.51
N PHE A 113 8.92 0.13 18.07
CA PHE A 113 9.73 1.20 17.51
C PHE A 113 9.90 1.10 16.00
N LYS A 114 9.97 -0.12 15.45
CA LYS A 114 10.26 -0.39 14.04
C LYS A 114 9.01 -0.52 13.17
N ASP A 115 7.84 -0.79 13.74
CA ASP A 115 6.59 -0.86 12.99
C ASP A 115 5.81 0.47 13.07
N ILE A 116 5.06 0.77 12.00
CA ILE A 116 4.20 1.97 11.91
C ILE A 116 2.82 1.63 12.50
N TRP A 117 2.72 1.56 13.83
CA TRP A 117 1.48 1.12 14.50
C TRP A 117 0.62 2.24 15.10
N ILE A 118 1.14 3.47 15.22
CA ILE A 118 0.41 4.64 15.76
C ILE A 118 0.02 5.63 14.65
N LEU A 119 0.97 6.10 13.85
CA LEU A 119 0.75 7.16 12.84
C LEU A 119 1.22 6.74 11.44
N ASP A 120 2.08 7.55 10.81
CA ASP A 120 2.55 7.45 9.43
C ASP A 120 4.03 7.03 9.33
N LYS A 121 4.79 7.09 10.42
CA LYS A 121 6.20 6.71 10.50
C LYS A 121 6.48 5.87 11.73
N THR A 122 7.56 5.10 11.66
CA THR A 122 8.08 4.30 12.77
C THR A 122 8.53 5.24 13.87
N ILE A 123 8.29 4.89 15.13
CA ILE A 123 8.71 5.71 16.28
C ILE A 123 10.23 5.90 16.25
N ASP A 124 10.97 4.94 15.71
CA ASP A 124 12.44 5.05 15.55
C ASP A 124 12.90 6.24 14.70
N LYS A 125 12.06 6.68 13.75
CA LYS A 125 12.35 7.80 12.85
C LYS A 125 11.82 9.14 13.35
N TRP A 126 11.15 9.17 14.50
CA TRP A 126 10.67 10.42 15.09
C TRP A 126 11.84 11.17 15.73
N PRO A 127 11.84 12.52 15.72
CA PRO A 127 12.85 13.28 16.46
C PRO A 127 12.70 12.97 17.96
N LYS A 128 13.57 12.11 18.50
CA LYS A 128 13.51 11.67 19.90
C LYS A 128 14.37 12.57 20.78
N PHE A 129 13.87 12.89 21.97
CA PHE A 129 14.66 13.48 23.06
C PHE A 129 15.22 12.41 24.02
N VAL A 130 14.78 11.15 23.92
CA VAL A 130 15.15 10.06 24.84
C VAL A 130 15.46 8.79 24.04
N TYR A 131 16.62 8.17 24.31
CA TYR A 131 16.97 6.84 23.81
C TYR A 131 16.40 5.79 24.77
N VAL A 132 15.23 5.23 24.45
CA VAL A 132 14.65 4.13 25.23
C VAL A 132 15.22 2.81 24.71
N LEU A 133 16.38 2.41 25.24
CA LEU A 133 16.97 1.08 25.06
C LEU A 133 16.44 0.12 26.13
N ILE A 134 15.12 -0.05 26.22
CA ILE A 134 14.52 -0.98 27.17
C ILE A 134 14.01 -2.20 26.41
N PRO A 135 14.69 -3.37 26.51
CA PRO A 135 14.29 -4.61 25.85
C PRO A 135 12.87 -5.06 26.22
N GLU A 136 12.40 -4.72 27.43
CA GLU A 136 11.04 -5.02 27.92
C GLU A 136 9.94 -4.37 27.08
N PHE A 137 10.22 -3.29 26.34
CA PHE A 137 9.23 -2.59 25.51
C PHE A 137 9.38 -2.89 24.02
N ALA A 138 10.11 -3.93 23.64
CA ALA A 138 10.33 -4.28 22.23
C ALA A 138 9.03 -4.54 21.45
N GLN A 139 8.01 -5.11 22.12
CA GLN A 139 6.72 -5.40 21.51
C GLN A 139 5.59 -4.57 22.13
N VAL A 140 4.62 -4.20 21.31
CA VAL A 140 3.45 -3.43 21.75
C VAL A 140 2.63 -4.18 22.80
N SER A 141 2.71 -5.52 22.82
CA SER A 141 2.09 -6.36 23.85
C SER A 141 2.54 -6.02 25.26
N ALA A 142 3.75 -5.47 25.45
CA ALA A 142 4.26 -5.09 26.76
C ALA A 142 3.39 -4.01 27.44
N PHE A 143 2.72 -3.19 26.63
CA PHE A 143 1.82 -2.11 27.07
C PHE A 143 0.36 -2.53 27.19
N ILE A 144 0.02 -3.80 26.92
CA ILE A 144 -1.37 -4.28 26.95
C ILE A 144 -1.50 -5.28 28.08
N SER A 145 -2.39 -5.00 29.05
CA SER A 145 -2.70 -5.89 30.16
C SER A 145 -4.21 -6.04 30.28
N ASN A 146 -4.70 -7.28 30.27
CA ASN A 146 -6.14 -7.62 30.31
C ASN A 146 -6.99 -6.92 29.23
N GLY A 147 -6.42 -6.68 28.04
CA GLY A 147 -7.11 -6.01 26.93
C GLY A 147 -7.20 -4.49 27.05
N MET A 148 -6.58 -3.91 28.08
CA MET A 148 -6.47 -2.46 28.27
C MET A 148 -5.01 -2.01 28.16
N TRP A 149 -4.81 -0.73 27.81
CA TRP A 149 -3.50 -0.12 27.79
C TRP A 149 -3.00 0.13 29.21
N ASP A 150 -1.79 -0.35 29.52
CA ASP A 150 -1.08 -0.05 30.76
C ASP A 150 -0.48 1.36 30.65
N THR A 151 -1.23 2.33 31.15
CA THR A 151 -0.87 3.75 31.08
C THR A 151 0.38 4.08 31.90
N ASN A 152 0.71 3.29 32.91
CA ASN A 152 1.93 3.48 33.70
C ASN A 152 3.15 3.11 32.87
N LYS A 153 3.13 1.96 32.20
CA LYS A 153 4.21 1.55 31.29
C LYS A 153 4.35 2.49 30.10
N LEU A 154 3.25 2.99 29.55
CA LEU A 154 3.27 3.96 28.47
C LEU A 154 3.94 5.27 28.90
N LYS A 155 3.62 5.82 30.09
CA LYS A 155 4.28 7.00 30.64
C LYS A 155 5.78 6.78 30.86
N ILE A 156 6.16 5.62 31.41
CA ILE A 156 7.58 5.27 31.59
C ILE A 156 8.33 5.26 30.24
N CYS A 157 7.70 4.75 29.18
CA CYS A 157 8.36 4.60 27.87
C CYS A 157 8.30 5.87 27.01
N PHE A 158 7.24 6.68 27.09
CA PHE A 158 7.01 7.80 26.17
C PHE A 158 7.02 9.19 26.83
N GLY A 159 7.03 9.27 28.17
CA GLY A 159 6.95 10.52 28.94
C GLY A 159 5.51 10.82 29.38
#